data_AF-A0A418VEX2-F1
#
_entry.id   AF-A0A418VEX2-F1
#
_cell.length_a   1.000
_cell.length_b   1.000
_cell.length_c   1.000
_cell.angle_alpha   90.00
_cell.angle_beta   90.00
_cell.angle_gamma   90.00
#
_symmetry.space_group_name_H-M   'P 1'
#
loop_
_entity.id
_entity.type
_entity.pdbx_description
1 polymer ?
#
loop_
_entity_poly.entity_id
_entity_poly.type
_entity_poly.pdbx_seq_one_letter_code
_entity_poly.pdbx_strand_id
1 'polypeptide(L)'
;MTNKFAALAAQGLNDSRQEKEETPQQRRGEELAAPGGPSRMLGGRVPDSLFKEFQYAKMAAETATGIRRVTTEDAVAAFVRMLRDPQVVENWHQELLEVRKNR
;
A
#
# COMPACT_ATOMS: atom_id res chain seq x y z
N MET A 1 4.06 23.77 -29.07
CA MET A 1 3.75 23.72 -27.63
C MET A 1 4.72 22.74 -26.98
N THR A 2 5.63 23.24 -26.16
CA THR A 2 6.77 22.47 -25.66
C THR A 2 6.39 21.74 -24.38
N ASN A 3 6.64 20.42 -24.34
CA ASN A 3 6.16 19.50 -23.31
C ASN A 3 6.97 19.67 -22.01
N LYS A 4 6.33 20.21 -20.95
CA LYS A 4 7.00 20.61 -19.69
C LYS A 4 7.62 19.44 -18.90
N PHE A 5 7.24 18.20 -19.22
CA PHE A 5 7.78 16.99 -18.57
C PHE A 5 9.18 16.59 -19.08
N ALA A 6 9.52 16.90 -20.34
CA ALA A 6 10.84 16.58 -20.88
C ALA A 6 11.95 17.47 -20.28
N ALA A 7 11.61 18.69 -19.84
CA ALA A 7 12.57 19.63 -19.26
C ALA A 7 13.00 19.26 -17.83
N LEU A 8 12.17 18.53 -17.08
CA LEU A 8 12.48 18.08 -15.71
C LEU A 8 13.39 16.84 -15.69
N ALA A 9 13.30 15.97 -16.70
CA ALA A 9 14.15 14.78 -16.80
C ALA A 9 15.62 15.13 -17.14
N ALA A 10 15.87 16.25 -17.83
CA ALA A 10 17.21 16.70 -18.17
C ALA A 10 17.96 17.34 -16.98
N GLN A 11 17.26 17.81 -15.94
CA GLN A 11 17.89 18.40 -14.75
C GLN A 11 18.40 17.36 -13.75
N GLY A 12 17.85 16.14 -13.75
CA GLY A 12 18.24 15.09 -12.80
C GLY A 12 19.52 14.32 -13.14
N LEU A 13 20.09 14.52 -14.33
CA LEU A 13 21.20 13.72 -14.86
C LEU A 13 22.59 14.38 -14.80
N ASN A 14 22.68 15.62 -14.31
CA ASN A 14 23.93 16.41 -14.35
C ASN A 14 24.68 16.56 -13.01
N ASP A 15 24.18 16.01 -11.89
CA ASP A 15 24.82 16.16 -10.57
C ASP A 15 25.55 14.89 -10.08
N SER A 16 26.07 14.09 -11.01
CA SER A 16 26.96 12.96 -10.70
C SER A 16 28.39 13.26 -11.14
N ARG A 17 29.09 14.15 -10.41
CA ARG A 17 30.56 14.20 -10.43
C ARG A 17 31.12 15.05 -9.29
N GLN A 18 31.55 14.42 -8.20
CA GLN A 18 32.91 14.56 -7.66
C GLN A 18 33.17 13.60 -6.48
N GLU A 19 34.29 12.90 -6.62
CA GLU A 19 34.98 11.98 -5.71
C GLU A 19 35.47 12.77 -4.46
N LYS A 20 35.70 12.19 -3.27
CA LYS A 20 36.83 11.30 -2.97
C LYS A 20 36.82 10.81 -1.50
N GLU A 21 37.47 9.67 -1.35
CA GLU A 21 37.87 8.81 -0.22
C GLU A 21 38.14 9.43 1.17
N GLU A 22 37.77 8.69 2.22
CA GLU A 22 38.70 8.15 3.25
C GLU A 22 37.98 7.15 4.18
N THR A 23 38.51 5.93 4.30
CA THR A 23 38.21 4.92 5.35
C THR A 23 39.56 4.44 5.91
N PRO A 24 39.68 3.75 7.06
CA PRO A 24 38.62 3.24 7.96
C PRO A 24 38.91 3.42 9.47
N GLN A 25 37.88 3.42 10.33
CA GLN A 25 38.01 2.86 11.67
C GLN A 25 36.68 2.32 12.21
N GLN A 26 36.67 1.00 12.46
CA GLN A 26 35.61 0.25 13.14
C GLN A 26 35.25 0.87 14.49
N ARG A 27 33.97 1.24 14.67
CA ARG A 27 33.27 1.07 15.95
C ARG A 27 31.88 0.50 15.67
N ARG A 28 31.58 -0.62 16.33
CA ARG A 28 30.26 -1.26 16.39
C ARG A 28 29.21 -0.26 16.87
N GLY A 29 28.04 -0.32 16.26
CA GLY A 29 26.81 0.30 16.75
C GLY A 29 26.06 0.99 15.62
N GLU A 30 25.26 0.23 14.86
CA GLU A 30 24.19 0.82 14.04
C GLU A 30 23.13 1.39 15.00
N GLU A 31 23.35 2.63 15.41
CA GLU A 31 22.31 3.55 15.84
C GLU A 31 21.78 4.25 14.58
N LEU A 32 20.72 3.69 14.00
CA LEU A 32 19.89 4.39 13.02
C LEU A 32 18.55 4.73 13.68
N ALA A 33 18.58 5.70 14.58
CA ALA A 33 17.40 6.50 14.85
C ALA A 33 17.36 7.65 13.84
N ALA A 34 16.49 7.56 12.84
CA ALA A 34 15.91 8.75 12.22
C ALA A 34 14.51 8.96 12.85
N PRO A 35 14.33 9.97 13.71
CA PRO A 35 13.05 10.30 14.33
C PRO A 35 12.21 11.17 13.39
N GLY A 36 10.89 10.93 13.34
CA GLY A 36 9.96 12.02 12.99
C GLY A 36 9.30 12.02 11.61
N GLY A 37 8.98 10.87 11.02
CA GLY A 37 7.79 10.79 10.17
C GLY A 37 6.73 9.99 10.92
N PRO A 38 5.50 10.49 11.16
CA PRO A 38 4.45 9.59 11.60
C PRO A 38 4.23 8.65 10.42
N SER A 39 4.82 7.46 10.47
CA SER A 39 4.13 6.29 9.95
C SER A 39 2.89 6.21 10.82
N ARG A 40 1.87 6.99 10.47
CA ARG A 40 0.50 6.81 10.94
C ARG A 40 0.19 5.41 10.44
N MET A 41 0.52 4.42 11.26
CA MET A 41 -0.23 3.19 11.26
C MET A 41 -1.67 3.67 11.19
N LEU A 42 -2.41 3.21 10.19
CA LEU A 42 -3.86 3.32 10.14
C LEU A 42 -4.42 2.49 11.32
N GLY A 43 -4.05 2.86 12.55
CA GLY A 43 -4.51 2.32 13.81
C GLY A 43 -5.79 3.03 14.22
N GLY A 44 -6.65 3.31 13.24
CA GLY A 44 -8.05 3.53 13.53
C GLY A 44 -8.66 2.17 13.84
N ARG A 45 -9.36 2.05 14.96
CA ARG A 45 -10.16 0.86 15.23
C ARG A 45 -11.14 0.68 14.06
N VAL A 46 -11.05 -0.45 13.36
CA VAL A 46 -12.02 -0.79 12.32
C VAL A 46 -13.39 -0.84 13.02
N PRO A 47 -14.42 -0.14 12.52
CA PRO A 47 -15.77 -0.23 13.07
C PRO A 47 -16.21 -1.69 13.21
N ASP A 48 -16.79 -2.05 14.36
CA ASP A 48 -17.15 -3.43 14.66
C ASP A 48 -18.11 -4.02 13.61
N SER A 49 -18.95 -3.20 12.98
CA SER A 49 -19.82 -3.60 11.87
C SER A 49 -19.02 -4.08 10.65
N LEU A 50 -18.04 -3.29 10.19
CA LEU A 50 -17.17 -3.65 9.06
C LEU A 50 -16.32 -4.87 9.37
N PHE A 51 -15.81 -4.98 10.61
CA PHE A 51 -15.05 -6.15 11.01
C PHE A 51 -15.91 -7.42 10.98
N LYS A 52 -17.17 -7.37 11.45
CA LYS A 52 -18.10 -8.49 11.38
C LYS A 52 -18.41 -8.90 9.94
N GLU A 53 -18.73 -7.94 9.07
CA GLU A 53 -18.96 -8.21 7.64
C GLU A 53 -17.75 -8.88 6.99
N PHE A 54 -16.54 -8.40 7.30
CA PHE A 54 -15.32 -9.01 6.82
C PHE A 54 -15.12 -10.46 7.31
N GLN A 55 -15.43 -10.75 8.60
CA GLN A 55 -15.39 -12.13 9.09
C GLN A 55 -16.42 -13.03 8.40
N TYR A 56 -17.63 -12.53 8.15
CA TYR A 56 -18.64 -13.29 7.41
C TYR A 56 -18.19 -13.60 5.98
N ALA A 57 -17.61 -12.62 5.28
CA ALA A 57 -17.06 -12.83 3.95
C ALA A 57 -15.95 -13.89 3.94
N LYS A 58 -15.09 -13.91 4.96
CA LYS A 58 -14.05 -14.94 5.11
C LYS A 58 -14.64 -16.33 5.33
N MET A 59 -15.62 -16.48 6.22
CA MET A 59 -16.28 -17.78 6.46
C MET A 59 -17.03 -18.27 5.22
N ALA A 60 -17.65 -17.36 4.47
CA ALA A 60 -18.27 -17.69 3.19
C ALA A 60 -17.24 -18.19 2.17
N ALA A 61 -16.07 -17.55 2.11
CA ALA A 61 -14.97 -17.99 1.25
C ALA A 61 -14.41 -19.37 1.66
N GLU A 62 -14.24 -19.64 2.96
CA GLU A 62 -13.88 -20.98 3.48
C GLU A 62 -14.85 -22.04 2.99
N THR A 63 -16.15 -21.77 3.13
CA THR A 63 -17.22 -22.69 2.70
C THR A 63 -17.21 -22.91 1.19
N ALA A 64 -17.09 -21.84 0.41
CA ALA A 64 -17.14 -21.91 -1.06
C ALA A 64 -15.92 -22.60 -1.67
N THR A 65 -14.75 -22.48 -1.03
CA THR A 65 -13.49 -23.03 -1.55
C THR A 65 -13.13 -24.39 -0.93
N GLY A 66 -13.81 -24.81 0.14
CA GLY A 66 -13.45 -25.99 0.91
C GLY A 66 -12.16 -25.81 1.74
N ILE A 67 -11.64 -24.59 1.83
CA ILE A 67 -10.46 -24.29 2.65
C ILE A 67 -10.86 -24.31 4.12
N ARG A 68 -10.13 -25.08 4.93
CA ARG A 68 -10.45 -25.31 6.35
C ARG A 68 -10.47 -24.03 7.19
N ARG A 69 -9.59 -23.07 6.89
CA ARG A 69 -9.50 -21.77 7.54
C ARG A 69 -8.79 -20.77 6.66
N VAL A 70 -9.38 -19.59 6.47
CA VAL A 70 -8.78 -18.43 5.80
C VAL A 70 -8.33 -17.46 6.89
N THR A 71 -7.02 -17.21 6.97
CA THR A 71 -6.50 -16.22 7.93
C THR A 71 -6.86 -14.81 7.47
N THR A 72 -6.80 -13.84 8.39
CA THR A 72 -7.03 -12.43 8.02
C THR A 72 -5.96 -11.94 7.06
N GLU A 73 -4.70 -12.39 7.25
CA GLU A 73 -3.59 -12.06 6.37
C GLU A 73 -3.81 -12.59 4.95
N ASP A 74 -4.25 -13.85 4.81
CA ASP A 74 -4.56 -14.45 3.50
C ASP A 74 -5.69 -13.70 2.79
N ALA A 75 -6.76 -13.39 3.52
CA ALA A 75 -7.90 -12.66 2.97
C ALA A 75 -7.50 -11.26 2.51
N VAL A 76 -6.70 -10.54 3.30
CA VAL A 76 -6.19 -9.21 2.94
C VAL A 76 -5.23 -9.31 1.75
N ALA A 77 -4.33 -10.29 1.73
CA ALA A 77 -3.41 -10.49 0.62
C ALA A 77 -4.16 -10.82 -0.69
N ALA A 78 -5.19 -11.68 -0.62
CA ALA A 78 -6.06 -11.98 -1.75
C ALA A 78 -6.83 -10.74 -2.22
N PHE A 79 -7.39 -9.96 -1.30
CA PHE A 79 -8.09 -8.71 -1.61
C PHE A 79 -7.17 -7.69 -2.30
N VAL A 80 -5.95 -7.49 -1.78
CA VAL A 80 -4.97 -6.58 -2.40
C VAL A 80 -4.56 -7.05 -3.80
N ARG A 81 -4.46 -8.36 -4.04
CA ARG A 81 -4.21 -8.89 -5.39
C ARG A 81 -5.39 -8.65 -6.32
N MET A 82 -6.62 -8.83 -5.83
CA MET A 82 -7.84 -8.59 -6.58
C MET A 82 -7.94 -7.12 -7.05
N LEU A 83 -7.53 -6.17 -6.21
CA LEU A 83 -7.47 -4.75 -6.58
C LEU A 83 -6.43 -4.41 -7.67
N ARG A 84 -5.64 -5.38 -8.14
CA ARG A 84 -4.76 -5.18 -9.30
C ARG A 84 -5.47 -5.51 -10.61
N ASP A 85 -6.62 -6.18 -10.55
CA ASP A 85 -7.45 -6.43 -11.72
C ASP A 85 -8.17 -5.12 -12.13
N PRO A 86 -7.92 -4.58 -13.33
CA PRO A 86 -8.53 -3.34 -13.79
C PRO A 86 -10.07 -3.38 -13.77
N GLN A 87 -10.66 -4.54 -14.05
CA GLN A 87 -12.13 -4.68 -14.07
C GLN A 87 -12.70 -4.54 -12.67
N VAL A 88 -12.04 -5.11 -11.66
CA VAL A 88 -12.49 -5.03 -10.27
C VAL A 88 -12.33 -3.61 -9.74
N VAL A 89 -11.25 -2.92 -10.10
CA VAL A 89 -11.04 -1.52 -9.74
C VAL A 89 -12.13 -0.62 -10.33
N GLU A 90 -12.49 -0.83 -11.59
CA GLU A 90 -13.55 -0.05 -12.24
C GLU A 90 -14.91 -0.28 -11.57
N ASN A 91 -15.28 -1.54 -11.31
CA ASN A 91 -16.51 -1.86 -10.58
C ASN A 91 -16.51 -1.18 -9.20
N TRP A 92 -15.40 -1.23 -8.48
CA TRP A 92 -15.29 -0.57 -7.18
C TRP A 92 -15.48 0.95 -7.27
N HIS A 93 -14.97 1.60 -8.31
CA HIS A 93 -15.21 3.02 -8.55
C HIS A 93 -16.70 3.33 -8.78
N GLN A 94 -17.39 2.51 -9.57
CA GLN A 94 -18.83 2.69 -9.83
C GLN A 94 -19.65 2.59 -8.54
N GLU A 95 -19.45 1.54 -7.76
CA GLU A 95 -20.14 1.34 -6.48
C GLU A 95 -19.88 2.49 -5.50
N LEU A 96 -18.65 3.01 -5.46
CA LEU A 96 -18.31 4.14 -4.61
C LEU A 96 -19.05 5.43 -5.04
N LEU A 97 -19.21 5.64 -6.34
CA LEU A 97 -20.01 6.75 -6.87
C LEU A 97 -21.49 6.58 -6.51
N GLU A 98 -22.04 5.37 -6.58
CA GLU A 98 -23.43 5.10 -6.19
C GLU A 98 -23.67 5.37 -4.70
N VAL A 99 -22.81 4.87 -3.83
CA VAL A 99 -22.91 5.13 -2.38
C VAL A 99 -22.86 6.63 -2.09
N ARG A 100 -22.06 7.41 -2.83
CA ARG A 100 -22.01 8.87 -2.68
C ARG A 100 -23.26 9.57 -3.21
N LYS A 101 -23.85 9.10 -4.31
CA LYS A 101 -25.11 9.65 -4.85
C LYS A 101 -26.29 9.44 -3.90
N ASN A 102 -26.25 8.37 -3.11
CA ASN A 102 -27.30 8.00 -2.15
C ASN A 102 -27.15 8.65 -0.77
N ARG A 103 -26.16 9.54 -0.59
CA ARG A 103 -25.96 10.35 0.62
C ARG A 103 -26.30 11.81 0.34
#